data_AF-A0A2T4GKM9-F1
#
_entry.id   AF-A0A2T4GKM9-F1
#
_cell.length_a   1.000
_cell.length_b   1.000
_cell.length_c   1.000
_cell.angle_alpha   90.00
_cell.angle_beta   90.00
_cell.angle_gamma   90.00
#
_symmetry.space_group_name_H-M   'P 1'
#
loop_
_entity.id
_entity.type
_entity.pdbx_description
1 polymer ?
#
loop_
_entity_poly.entity_id
_entity_poly.type
_entity_poly.pdbx_seq_one_letter_code
_entity_poly.pdbx_strand_id
1 'polypeptide(L)'
;MKSFVSVALLPLAVQAVRIVQSNDDGWAESYIRTFNDALNSAGYDVVLSAPAENKSGSSSRDENPKDRKTPCQYDSCPANSGPAGSDPKRPDLNWVNSFPVTSMKYGIDTFGPSLWDGAAPELAVTGPNVGSNIWLQVPFSGTVGAACYAAHEVGIPAIAFSGASGGNTAFNAKPVPERSLVYAELATTFVKKITDSGKPYLPKDVYLNVNFPKVEGKCTDASKFQWVLTRINSGLLSERDTEWCGEDRLPTETEIALKSGCYASISVGDAADKTTADAARQKIVLEKIKDMLFLAPAAAQQVRQASVVRIRKTAKKKKPLPKDFKRHNLNKREFPQYSLCEAMRILRAVEVGEPPASIKYELHINLKTARNGPVIKNSVRLPHPVQSDWQIAVVCPEGSEIARDATAAGAVAVGQETLFEAIRQEKINFDRLICHEASEAALNKAGLGKILGPKGLMPSKRMRTIVPDVVKSMRDSAGAADYRERQGVIRLAIGQLGYSPDQLKNNIKVLLAKIKAECTEISEEVHKEVHEVILSTTHGPGISLNGNLKDAEEKITPEALSSIM
;
A
#
# COMPACT_ATOMS: atom_id res chain seq x y z
N MET A 1 -57.29 -44.80 39.98
CA MET A 1 -56.67 -44.22 38.77
C MET A 1 -56.19 -42.82 39.12
N LYS A 2 -54.87 -42.63 39.32
CA LYS A 2 -54.25 -41.31 39.48
C LYS A 2 -53.49 -41.02 38.20
N SER A 3 -53.98 -40.08 37.42
CA SER A 3 -53.42 -39.69 36.12
C SER A 3 -52.16 -38.85 36.35
N PHE A 4 -51.01 -39.35 35.91
CA PHE A 4 -49.77 -38.56 35.85
C PHE A 4 -49.77 -37.77 34.54
N VAL A 5 -49.82 -36.44 34.65
CA VAL A 5 -49.58 -35.52 33.54
C VAL A 5 -48.06 -35.39 33.39
N SER A 6 -47.50 -36.00 32.35
CA SER A 6 -46.12 -35.76 31.93
C SER A 6 -46.04 -34.39 31.25
N VAL A 7 -45.39 -33.42 31.90
CA VAL A 7 -44.98 -32.17 31.26
C VAL A 7 -43.77 -32.48 30.36
N ALA A 8 -43.98 -32.50 29.05
CA ALA A 8 -42.90 -32.55 28.09
C ALA A 8 -42.17 -31.19 28.09
N LEU A 9 -40.94 -31.15 28.62
CA LEU A 9 -40.03 -30.04 28.35
C LEU A 9 -39.69 -30.06 26.86
N LEU A 10 -40.27 -29.14 26.09
CA LEU A 10 -39.76 -28.79 24.77
C LEU A 10 -38.34 -28.22 24.94
N PRO A 11 -37.33 -28.72 24.22
CA PRO A 11 -36.00 -28.11 24.24
C PRO A 11 -36.13 -26.67 23.73
N LEU A 12 -35.67 -25.70 24.52
CA LEU A 12 -35.46 -24.33 24.07
C LEU A 12 -34.54 -24.38 22.85
N ALA A 13 -35.06 -24.12 21.66
CA ALA A 13 -34.25 -23.96 20.47
C ALA A 13 -33.31 -22.77 20.71
N VAL A 14 -32.02 -23.05 20.91
CA VAL A 14 -30.99 -22.01 20.96
C VAL A 14 -30.88 -21.44 19.55
N GLN A 15 -31.43 -20.25 19.35
CA GLN A 15 -31.34 -19.56 18.06
C GLN A 15 -29.87 -19.24 17.80
N ALA A 16 -29.36 -19.65 16.64
CA ALA A 16 -28.00 -19.34 16.21
C ALA A 16 -27.79 -17.82 16.17
N VAL A 17 -26.60 -17.35 16.54
CA VAL A 17 -26.27 -15.91 16.48
C VAL A 17 -26.22 -15.51 15.02
N ARG A 18 -27.03 -14.50 14.65
CA ARG A 18 -27.10 -13.94 13.30
C ARG A 18 -25.91 -13.03 13.03
N ILE A 19 -25.08 -13.38 12.07
CA ILE A 19 -23.86 -12.67 11.72
C ILE A 19 -23.99 -12.10 10.31
N VAL A 20 -23.79 -10.80 10.16
CA VAL A 20 -23.53 -10.19 8.85
C VAL A 20 -22.02 -10.15 8.61
N GLN A 21 -21.59 -10.74 7.50
CA GLN A 21 -20.20 -10.84 7.10
C GLN A 21 -19.92 -9.97 5.88
N SER A 22 -18.80 -9.24 5.86
CA SER A 22 -18.34 -8.48 4.69
C SER A 22 -16.83 -8.57 4.51
N ASN A 23 -16.30 -8.00 3.41
CA ASN A 23 -14.86 -7.80 3.20
C ASN A 23 -14.66 -6.72 2.12
N ASP A 24 -13.44 -6.21 1.96
CA ASP A 24 -13.07 -5.29 0.87
C ASP A 24 -12.29 -5.94 -0.27
N ASP A 25 -11.74 -7.16 -0.11
CA ASP A 25 -11.14 -7.89 -1.24
C ASP A 25 -12.14 -8.40 -2.29
N GLY A 26 -13.43 -8.28 -2.01
CA GLY A 26 -14.53 -8.78 -2.82
C GLY A 26 -15.11 -10.11 -2.32
N TRP A 27 -16.35 -10.39 -2.71
CA TRP A 27 -17.12 -11.56 -2.26
C TRP A 27 -16.57 -12.90 -2.76
N ALA A 28 -15.73 -12.88 -3.79
CA ALA A 28 -15.20 -14.07 -4.46
C ALA A 28 -13.75 -14.40 -4.07
N GLU A 29 -13.21 -13.72 -3.06
CA GLU A 29 -11.89 -14.01 -2.51
C GLU A 29 -11.96 -15.25 -1.57
N SER A 30 -10.89 -16.03 -1.52
CA SER A 30 -10.82 -17.28 -0.76
C SER A 30 -10.99 -17.10 0.75
N TYR A 31 -10.38 -16.10 1.39
CA TYR A 31 -10.44 -15.88 2.83
C TYR A 31 -11.87 -15.66 3.32
N ILE A 32 -12.62 -14.75 2.67
CA ILE A 32 -13.99 -14.46 3.09
C ILE A 32 -14.90 -15.70 2.94
N ARG A 33 -14.69 -16.51 1.89
CA ARG A 33 -15.48 -17.72 1.64
C ARG A 33 -15.14 -18.85 2.60
N THR A 34 -13.85 -19.12 2.81
CA THR A 34 -13.41 -20.12 3.78
C THR A 34 -13.82 -19.73 5.21
N PHE A 35 -13.80 -18.43 5.55
CA PHE A 35 -14.30 -17.96 6.83
C PHE A 35 -15.82 -18.09 6.97
N ASN A 36 -16.58 -17.81 5.91
CA ASN A 36 -18.03 -18.02 5.91
C ASN A 36 -18.38 -19.49 6.17
N ASP A 37 -17.72 -20.41 5.47
CA ASP A 37 -17.92 -21.85 5.65
C ASP A 37 -17.54 -22.30 7.07
N ALA A 38 -16.47 -21.72 7.65
CA ALA A 38 -16.05 -22.00 9.03
C ALA A 38 -17.06 -21.50 10.07
N LEU A 39 -17.64 -20.31 9.90
CA LEU A 39 -18.67 -19.78 10.78
C LEU A 39 -19.97 -20.60 10.71
N ASN A 40 -20.43 -20.93 9.50
CA ASN A 40 -21.60 -21.79 9.30
C ASN A 40 -21.37 -23.18 9.95
N SER A 41 -20.17 -23.74 9.77
CA SER A 41 -19.79 -25.02 10.40
C SER A 41 -19.72 -24.93 11.94
N ALA A 42 -19.45 -23.75 12.49
CA ALA A 42 -19.47 -23.48 13.92
C ALA A 42 -20.88 -23.23 14.49
N GLY A 43 -21.94 -23.32 13.66
CA GLY A 43 -23.33 -23.18 14.09
C GLY A 43 -23.86 -21.76 14.12
N TYR A 44 -23.18 -20.81 13.47
CA TYR A 44 -23.69 -19.46 13.27
C TYR A 44 -24.63 -19.40 12.07
N ASP A 45 -25.56 -18.45 12.11
CA ASP A 45 -26.42 -18.13 10.97
C ASP A 45 -25.84 -16.90 10.27
N VAL A 46 -25.15 -17.11 9.15
CA VAL A 46 -24.28 -16.09 8.54
C VAL A 46 -24.82 -15.66 7.20
N VAL A 47 -24.93 -14.35 6.98
CA VAL A 47 -25.12 -13.77 5.64
C VAL A 47 -23.87 -13.02 5.23
N LEU A 48 -23.28 -13.41 4.10
CA LEU A 48 -22.17 -12.69 3.49
C LEU A 48 -22.74 -11.66 2.52
N SER A 49 -22.33 -10.40 2.68
CA SER A 49 -22.57 -9.33 1.73
C SER A 49 -21.28 -8.52 1.52
N ALA A 50 -20.67 -8.66 0.35
CA ALA A 50 -19.40 -8.02 0.03
C ALA A 50 -19.40 -7.44 -1.39
N PRO A 51 -18.43 -6.56 -1.72
CA PRO A 51 -18.30 -6.02 -3.06
C PRO A 51 -18.15 -7.11 -4.13
N ALA A 52 -18.73 -6.88 -5.30
CA ALA A 52 -18.56 -7.74 -6.47
C ALA A 52 -17.12 -7.77 -7.02
N GLU A 53 -16.30 -6.78 -6.65
CA GLU A 53 -14.89 -6.61 -7.02
C GLU A 53 -14.04 -6.27 -5.82
N ASN A 54 -12.72 -6.46 -5.92
CA ASN A 54 -11.81 -5.92 -4.92
C ASN A 54 -11.91 -4.38 -4.85
N LYS A 55 -12.17 -3.86 -3.65
CA LYS A 55 -12.30 -2.44 -3.28
C LYS A 55 -11.34 -2.06 -2.14
N SER A 56 -10.22 -2.75 -2.01
CA SER A 56 -9.18 -2.42 -1.03
C SER A 56 -8.79 -0.94 -1.08
N GLY A 57 -8.53 -0.35 0.09
CA GLY A 57 -8.17 1.07 0.20
C GLY A 57 -9.36 2.04 0.03
N SER A 58 -10.60 1.54 0.05
CA SER A 58 -11.79 2.38 -0.08
C SER A 58 -12.14 3.19 1.16
N SER A 59 -11.52 2.93 2.31
CA SER A 59 -11.95 3.49 3.60
C SER A 59 -13.46 3.28 3.81
N SER A 60 -14.15 4.24 4.41
CA SER A 60 -15.59 4.23 4.63
C SER A 60 -16.41 4.74 3.43
N ARG A 61 -15.92 4.57 2.19
CA ARG A 61 -16.68 4.96 0.99
C ARG A 61 -18.00 4.21 0.90
N ASP A 62 -19.03 4.94 0.51
CA ASP A 62 -20.39 4.45 0.33
C ASP A 62 -20.99 5.07 -0.94
N GLU A 63 -21.55 4.24 -1.80
CA GLU A 63 -22.17 4.68 -3.04
C GLU A 63 -23.33 3.73 -3.40
N ASN A 64 -24.42 4.27 -3.96
CA ASN A 64 -25.50 3.42 -4.45
C ASN A 64 -24.96 2.45 -5.52
N PRO A 65 -25.31 1.15 -5.44
CA PRO A 65 -24.81 0.17 -6.38
C PRO A 65 -25.38 0.43 -7.77
N LYS A 66 -24.56 0.14 -8.79
CA LYS A 66 -24.90 0.33 -10.20
C LYS A 66 -24.92 -1.00 -10.91
N ASP A 67 -25.63 -1.10 -12.02
CA ASP A 67 -25.63 -2.31 -12.83
C ASP A 67 -24.22 -2.67 -13.32
N ARG A 68 -23.89 -3.95 -13.19
CA ARG A 68 -22.61 -4.49 -13.67
C ARG A 68 -22.63 -4.68 -15.18
N LYS A 69 -21.60 -4.17 -15.86
CA LYS A 69 -21.35 -4.43 -17.29
C LYS A 69 -20.38 -5.60 -17.54
N THR A 70 -19.59 -5.95 -16.53
CA THR A 70 -18.57 -7.00 -16.59
C THR A 70 -18.85 -8.09 -15.55
N PRO A 71 -18.36 -9.33 -15.76
CA PRO A 71 -18.44 -10.39 -14.75
C PRO A 71 -17.82 -9.93 -13.43
N CYS A 72 -18.27 -10.50 -12.31
CA CYS A 72 -17.63 -10.28 -11.00
C CYS A 72 -16.19 -10.82 -10.99
N GLN A 73 -15.42 -10.40 -9.99
CA GLN A 73 -14.09 -10.92 -9.72
C GLN A 73 -14.08 -12.45 -9.76
N TYR A 74 -13.10 -13.03 -10.47
CA TYR A 74 -12.96 -14.47 -10.72
C TYR A 74 -14.14 -15.12 -11.45
N ASP A 75 -14.83 -14.35 -12.30
CA ASP A 75 -16.03 -14.79 -13.04
C ASP A 75 -17.12 -15.37 -12.13
N SER A 76 -17.15 -14.92 -10.87
CA SER A 76 -18.03 -15.46 -9.83
C SER A 76 -19.50 -15.12 -10.04
N CYS A 77 -19.80 -14.12 -10.87
CA CYS A 77 -21.13 -13.77 -11.36
C CYS A 77 -21.04 -13.32 -12.82
N PRO A 78 -22.08 -13.55 -13.65
CA PRO A 78 -22.08 -13.13 -15.05
C PRO A 78 -22.16 -11.60 -15.19
N ALA A 79 -21.74 -11.09 -16.35
CA ALA A 79 -22.00 -9.71 -16.74
C ALA A 79 -23.50 -9.42 -16.84
N ASN A 80 -23.90 -8.15 -16.71
CA ASN A 80 -25.29 -7.70 -16.82
C ASN A 80 -26.23 -8.36 -15.80
N SER A 81 -25.72 -8.71 -14.62
CA SER A 81 -26.44 -9.36 -13.51
C SER A 81 -27.10 -8.37 -12.54
N GLY A 82 -27.22 -7.09 -12.92
CA GLY A 82 -27.80 -6.04 -12.08
C GLY A 82 -26.83 -5.43 -11.07
N PRO A 83 -27.34 -4.71 -10.06
CA PRO A 83 -26.52 -3.95 -9.11
C PRO A 83 -26.09 -4.76 -7.88
N ALA A 84 -26.79 -5.85 -7.59
CA ALA A 84 -26.50 -6.78 -6.51
C ALA A 84 -27.12 -8.15 -6.84
N GLY A 85 -26.65 -9.21 -6.19
CA GLY A 85 -27.18 -10.55 -6.39
C GLY A 85 -26.65 -11.56 -5.38
N SER A 86 -27.07 -12.82 -5.55
CA SER A 86 -26.78 -13.92 -4.63
C SER A 86 -26.29 -15.15 -5.40
N ASP A 87 -25.54 -16.02 -4.72
CA ASP A 87 -25.22 -17.33 -5.27
C ASP A 87 -26.49 -18.20 -5.33
N PRO A 88 -26.85 -18.77 -6.50
CA PRO A 88 -28.08 -19.55 -6.65
C PRO A 88 -28.17 -20.79 -5.75
N LYS A 89 -27.03 -21.34 -5.31
CA LYS A 89 -26.96 -22.53 -4.46
C LYS A 89 -26.72 -22.19 -2.99
N ARG A 90 -26.26 -20.97 -2.72
CA ARG A 90 -25.89 -20.48 -1.39
C ARG A 90 -26.50 -19.09 -1.20
N PRO A 91 -27.80 -18.99 -0.85
CA PRO A 91 -28.49 -17.70 -0.72
C PRO A 91 -27.91 -16.82 0.40
N ASP A 92 -27.13 -17.41 1.30
CA ASP A 92 -26.31 -16.74 2.30
C ASP A 92 -25.13 -15.96 1.68
N LEU A 93 -24.73 -16.25 0.44
CA LEU A 93 -23.58 -15.63 -0.22
C LEU A 93 -24.05 -14.56 -1.22
N ASN A 94 -23.88 -13.30 -0.85
CA ASN A 94 -24.41 -12.15 -1.60
C ASN A 94 -23.29 -11.18 -2.02
N TRP A 95 -23.48 -10.54 -3.16
CA TRP A 95 -22.59 -9.53 -3.69
C TRP A 95 -23.32 -8.23 -4.01
N VAL A 96 -22.60 -7.13 -3.90
CA VAL A 96 -23.09 -5.78 -4.23
C VAL A 96 -22.07 -5.08 -5.10
N ASN A 97 -22.49 -4.50 -6.22
CA ASN A 97 -21.60 -3.74 -7.09
C ASN A 97 -21.34 -2.32 -6.56
N SER A 98 -20.70 -2.24 -5.40
CA SER A 98 -20.31 -0.98 -4.75
C SER A 98 -19.12 -1.20 -3.81
N PHE A 99 -19.03 -0.39 -2.75
CA PHE A 99 -17.98 -0.39 -1.74
C PHE A 99 -18.35 -1.22 -0.50
N PRO A 100 -17.38 -1.58 0.35
CA PRO A 100 -17.60 -2.44 1.51
C PRO A 100 -18.65 -1.92 2.50
N VAL A 101 -18.72 -0.60 2.73
CA VAL A 101 -19.77 -0.01 3.59
C VAL A 101 -21.15 -0.22 2.99
N THR A 102 -21.31 0.01 1.69
CA THR A 102 -22.57 -0.25 0.98
C THR A 102 -22.95 -1.72 1.03
N SER A 103 -21.98 -2.63 0.87
CA SER A 103 -22.23 -4.06 1.00
C SER A 103 -22.68 -4.43 2.42
N MET A 104 -22.03 -3.87 3.45
CA MET A 104 -22.45 -4.06 4.84
C MET A 104 -23.89 -3.56 5.06
N LYS A 105 -24.27 -2.39 4.53
CA LYS A 105 -25.65 -1.88 4.55
C LYS A 105 -26.64 -2.88 3.97
N TYR A 106 -26.38 -3.38 2.77
CA TYR A 106 -27.23 -4.37 2.12
C TYR A 106 -27.32 -5.68 2.93
N GLY A 107 -26.22 -6.12 3.54
CA GLY A 107 -26.23 -7.28 4.44
C GLY A 107 -27.14 -7.07 5.65
N ILE A 108 -27.10 -5.89 6.26
CA ILE A 108 -27.89 -5.53 7.45
C ILE A 108 -29.36 -5.29 7.11
N ASP A 109 -29.64 -4.54 6.06
CA ASP A 109 -30.97 -4.00 5.78
C ASP A 109 -31.79 -4.86 4.81
N THR A 110 -31.13 -5.71 4.03
CA THR A 110 -31.78 -6.45 2.92
C THR A 110 -31.54 -7.95 3.02
N PHE A 111 -30.30 -8.41 2.85
CA PHE A 111 -30.02 -9.84 2.70
C PHE A 111 -30.23 -10.61 4.01
N GLY A 112 -29.71 -10.12 5.13
CA GLY A 112 -29.93 -10.73 6.44
C GLY A 112 -31.40 -10.85 6.79
N PRO A 113 -32.16 -9.74 6.86
CA PRO A 113 -33.60 -9.79 7.13
C PRO A 113 -34.39 -10.69 6.18
N SER A 114 -33.98 -10.81 4.91
CA SER A 114 -34.64 -11.73 3.96
C SER A 114 -34.44 -13.21 4.28
N LEU A 115 -33.34 -13.57 4.97
CA LEU A 115 -33.04 -14.94 5.39
C LEU A 115 -33.50 -15.23 6.82
N TRP A 116 -33.69 -14.19 7.63
CA TRP A 116 -33.95 -14.28 9.06
C TRP A 116 -35.36 -13.82 9.46
N ASP A 117 -36.33 -13.92 8.55
CA ASP A 117 -37.73 -13.54 8.79
C ASP A 117 -37.89 -12.11 9.34
N GLY A 118 -37.09 -11.17 8.82
CA GLY A 118 -37.07 -9.77 9.23
C GLY A 118 -36.20 -9.46 10.45
N ALA A 119 -35.58 -10.46 11.08
CA ALA A 119 -34.71 -10.23 12.24
C ALA A 119 -33.39 -9.55 11.83
N ALA A 120 -32.92 -8.63 12.68
CA ALA A 120 -31.65 -7.93 12.47
C ALA A 120 -30.44 -8.81 12.84
N PRO A 121 -29.27 -8.57 12.23
CA PRO A 121 -28.00 -9.17 12.67
C PRO A 121 -27.65 -8.77 14.11
N GLU A 122 -26.96 -9.67 14.81
CA GLU A 122 -26.54 -9.47 16.19
C GLU A 122 -25.05 -9.14 16.32
N LEU A 123 -24.26 -9.49 15.30
CA LEU A 123 -22.83 -9.25 15.20
C LEU A 123 -22.47 -8.98 13.74
N ALA A 124 -21.58 -8.01 13.51
CA ALA A 124 -20.97 -7.78 12.22
C ALA A 124 -19.52 -8.27 12.23
N VAL A 125 -19.11 -8.99 11.20
CA VAL A 125 -17.70 -9.40 11.03
C VAL A 125 -17.22 -8.99 9.65
N THR A 126 -15.98 -8.53 9.54
CA THR A 126 -15.37 -8.18 8.27
C THR A 126 -14.03 -8.87 8.08
N GLY A 127 -13.70 -9.23 6.84
CA GLY A 127 -12.49 -9.97 6.51
C GLY A 127 -12.62 -11.49 6.71
N PRO A 128 -11.52 -12.23 6.91
CA PRO A 128 -10.15 -11.73 6.90
C PRO A 128 -9.78 -11.08 5.57
N ASN A 129 -9.26 -9.85 5.62
CA ASN A 129 -8.73 -9.14 4.45
C ASN A 129 -7.30 -9.61 4.12
N VAL A 130 -6.94 -9.58 2.84
CA VAL A 130 -5.59 -9.82 2.32
C VAL A 130 -4.74 -8.58 2.60
N GLY A 131 -3.79 -8.75 3.51
CA GLY A 131 -2.96 -7.66 4.03
C GLY A 131 -3.40 -7.24 5.43
N SER A 132 -2.42 -6.79 6.20
CA SER A 132 -2.64 -6.25 7.55
C SER A 132 -3.31 -4.88 7.49
N ASN A 133 -4.08 -4.57 8.52
CA ASN A 133 -4.65 -3.26 8.77
C ASN A 133 -4.06 -2.74 10.09
N ILE A 134 -2.84 -2.20 10.00
CA ILE A 134 -2.09 -1.68 11.16
C ILE A 134 -1.76 -0.19 11.01
N TRP A 135 -1.87 0.55 12.12
CA TRP A 135 -1.48 1.95 12.26
C TRP A 135 -2.05 2.85 11.16
N LEU A 136 -1.21 3.45 10.30
CA LEU A 136 -1.63 4.37 9.23
C LEU A 136 -2.49 3.71 8.14
N GLN A 137 -2.58 2.37 8.09
CA GLN A 137 -3.41 1.66 7.13
C GLN A 137 -4.88 1.61 7.56
N VAL A 138 -5.14 1.60 8.88
CA VAL A 138 -6.49 1.47 9.45
C VAL A 138 -7.48 2.51 8.89
N PRO A 139 -7.14 3.80 8.76
CA PRO A 139 -8.06 4.78 8.19
C PRO A 139 -8.47 4.51 6.75
N PHE A 140 -7.64 3.83 5.96
CA PHE A 140 -7.88 3.54 4.54
C PHE A 140 -8.49 2.17 4.29
N SER A 141 -8.56 1.31 5.30
CA SER A 141 -9.13 -0.03 5.19
C SER A 141 -10.65 0.02 4.95
N GLY A 142 -11.09 -0.70 3.90
CA GLY A 142 -12.49 -0.93 3.64
C GLY A 142 -13.10 -1.95 4.61
N THR A 143 -12.31 -2.96 5.00
CA THR A 143 -12.65 -3.95 6.03
C THR A 143 -13.03 -3.26 7.34
N VAL A 144 -12.17 -2.34 7.81
CA VAL A 144 -12.41 -1.55 9.02
C VAL A 144 -13.55 -0.55 8.80
N GLY A 145 -13.61 0.11 7.63
CA GLY A 145 -14.69 1.03 7.30
C GLY A 145 -16.08 0.41 7.43
N ALA A 146 -16.26 -0.81 6.92
CA ALA A 146 -17.51 -1.56 7.03
C ALA A 146 -17.84 -1.97 8.48
N ALA A 147 -16.83 -2.37 9.28
CA ALA A 147 -17.02 -2.67 10.69
C ALA A 147 -17.41 -1.42 11.51
N CYS A 148 -16.74 -0.29 11.26
CA CYS A 148 -17.07 0.99 11.89
C CYS A 148 -18.49 1.45 11.54
N TYR A 149 -18.92 1.28 10.29
CA TYR A 149 -20.30 1.58 9.90
C TYR A 149 -21.31 0.77 10.72
N ALA A 150 -21.11 -0.55 10.84
CA ALA A 150 -22.00 -1.39 11.65
C ALA A 150 -22.00 -0.97 13.13
N ALA A 151 -20.84 -0.69 13.72
CA ALA A 151 -20.71 -0.37 15.14
C ALA A 151 -21.19 1.04 15.51
N HIS A 152 -20.93 2.05 14.67
CA HIS A 152 -21.21 3.46 14.97
C HIS A 152 -22.57 3.92 14.43
N GLU A 153 -22.83 3.68 13.15
CA GLU A 153 -24.04 4.19 12.47
C GLU A 153 -25.26 3.33 12.79
N VAL A 154 -25.07 2.01 12.92
CA VAL A 154 -26.17 1.07 13.18
C VAL A 154 -26.24 0.61 14.65
N GLY A 155 -25.10 0.54 15.33
CA GLY A 155 -25.01 0.07 16.72
C GLY A 155 -24.89 -1.45 16.88
N ILE A 156 -24.49 -2.17 15.82
CA ILE A 156 -24.22 -3.61 15.86
C ILE A 156 -22.74 -3.84 16.23
N PRO A 157 -22.42 -4.66 17.24
CA PRO A 157 -21.03 -4.93 17.62
C PRO A 157 -20.26 -5.51 16.43
N ALA A 158 -19.04 -5.03 16.19
CA ALA A 158 -18.28 -5.35 14.98
C ALA A 158 -16.84 -5.82 15.23
N ILE A 159 -16.37 -6.76 14.43
CA ILE A 159 -14.99 -7.26 14.44
C ILE A 159 -14.42 -7.22 13.02
N ALA A 160 -13.26 -6.61 12.83
CA ALA A 160 -12.53 -6.59 11.57
C ALA A 160 -11.30 -7.50 11.66
N PHE A 161 -11.19 -8.46 10.74
CA PHE A 161 -10.08 -9.42 10.67
C PHE A 161 -9.18 -9.11 9.48
N SER A 162 -7.87 -9.31 9.64
CA SER A 162 -6.87 -9.03 8.59
C SER A 162 -5.69 -10.00 8.68
N GLY A 163 -5.28 -10.55 7.54
CA GLY A 163 -4.19 -11.54 7.45
C GLY A 163 -2.98 -10.98 6.71
N ALA A 164 -1.78 -11.07 7.30
CA ALA A 164 -0.57 -10.53 6.68
C ALA A 164 -0.06 -11.31 5.46
N SER A 165 -0.55 -12.54 5.24
CA SER A 165 -0.22 -13.32 4.03
C SER A 165 -0.87 -12.69 2.81
N GLY A 166 -0.02 -12.26 1.86
CA GLY A 166 -0.46 -11.68 0.60
C GLY A 166 -0.92 -12.71 -0.44
N GLY A 167 -1.40 -12.19 -1.57
CA GLY A 167 -1.85 -12.96 -2.72
C GLY A 167 -3.33 -13.29 -2.65
N ASN A 168 -4.15 -12.56 -3.41
CA ASN A 168 -5.57 -12.85 -3.55
C ASN A 168 -5.75 -14.19 -4.28
N THR A 169 -6.74 -14.97 -3.87
CA THR A 169 -7.02 -16.27 -4.49
C THR A 169 -8.52 -16.42 -4.70
N ALA A 170 -8.89 -17.02 -5.84
CA ALA A 170 -10.29 -17.27 -6.15
C ALA A 170 -10.92 -18.25 -5.15
N PHE A 171 -12.19 -18.00 -4.79
CA PHE A 171 -12.98 -18.83 -3.88
C PHE A 171 -13.06 -20.31 -4.25
N ASN A 172 -12.90 -20.63 -5.53
CA ASN A 172 -12.99 -21.98 -6.08
C ASN A 172 -11.63 -22.65 -6.31
N ALA A 173 -10.53 -22.05 -5.82
CA ALA A 173 -9.20 -22.63 -5.92
C ALA A 173 -9.14 -24.00 -5.22
N LYS A 174 -8.49 -24.97 -5.88
CA LYS A 174 -8.29 -26.32 -5.37
C LYS A 174 -6.80 -26.72 -5.47
N PRO A 175 -6.15 -27.12 -4.36
CA PRO A 175 -6.68 -27.14 -2.99
C PRO A 175 -6.92 -25.71 -2.45
N VAL A 176 -7.79 -25.60 -1.43
CA VAL A 176 -7.96 -24.33 -0.70
C VAL A 176 -6.60 -23.97 -0.07
N PRO A 177 -6.12 -22.72 -0.20
CA PRO A 177 -4.84 -22.35 0.38
C PRO A 177 -4.81 -22.55 1.90
N GLU A 178 -3.71 -23.11 2.43
CA GLU A 178 -3.51 -23.35 3.86
C GLU A 178 -3.74 -22.07 4.69
N ARG A 179 -3.24 -20.94 4.21
CA ARG A 179 -3.45 -19.62 4.83
C ARG A 179 -4.92 -19.23 4.97
N SER A 180 -5.78 -19.61 4.02
CA SER A 180 -7.23 -19.34 4.10
C SER A 180 -7.87 -20.15 5.22
N LEU A 181 -7.46 -21.41 5.40
CA LEU A 181 -7.96 -22.31 6.44
C LEU A 181 -7.52 -21.82 7.84
N VAL A 182 -6.24 -21.49 8.01
CA VAL A 182 -5.69 -21.03 9.28
C VAL A 182 -6.34 -19.71 9.72
N TYR A 183 -6.49 -18.74 8.82
CA TYR A 183 -7.16 -17.48 9.17
C TYR A 183 -8.65 -17.65 9.48
N ALA A 184 -9.34 -18.52 8.75
CA ALA A 184 -10.75 -18.83 9.04
C ALA A 184 -10.92 -19.47 10.43
N GLU A 185 -10.06 -20.42 10.79
CA GLU A 185 -10.07 -21.07 12.11
C GLU A 185 -9.79 -20.07 13.24
N LEU A 186 -8.77 -19.22 13.09
CA LEU A 186 -8.44 -18.18 14.07
C LEU A 186 -9.58 -17.17 14.24
N ALA A 187 -10.11 -16.65 13.14
CA ALA A 187 -11.22 -15.69 13.17
C ALA A 187 -12.47 -16.32 13.81
N THR A 188 -12.80 -17.56 13.47
CA THR A 188 -13.95 -18.30 14.04
C THR A 188 -13.76 -18.55 15.53
N THR A 189 -12.55 -18.91 15.96
CA THR A 189 -12.19 -19.07 17.38
C THR A 189 -12.40 -17.76 18.15
N PHE A 190 -12.03 -16.63 17.58
CA PHE A 190 -12.21 -15.33 18.21
C PHE A 190 -13.67 -14.87 18.23
N VAL A 191 -14.42 -15.08 17.14
CA VAL A 191 -15.88 -14.83 17.11
C VAL A 191 -16.56 -15.63 18.21
N LYS A 192 -16.25 -16.93 18.32
CA LYS A 192 -16.76 -17.80 19.39
C LYS A 192 -16.41 -17.27 20.77
N LYS A 193 -15.19 -16.79 20.97
CA LYS A 193 -14.79 -16.20 22.25
C LYS A 193 -15.64 -14.98 22.64
N ILE A 194 -15.98 -14.13 21.66
CA ILE A 194 -16.80 -12.94 21.89
C ILE A 194 -18.27 -13.31 22.13
N THR A 195 -18.84 -14.23 21.35
CA THR A 195 -20.25 -14.64 21.51
C THR A 195 -20.48 -15.41 22.82
N ASP A 196 -19.55 -16.30 23.20
CA ASP A 196 -19.59 -17.03 24.48
C ASP A 196 -19.47 -16.08 25.70
N SER A 197 -18.91 -14.88 25.52
CA SER A 197 -18.81 -13.87 26.59
C SER A 197 -20.15 -13.18 26.94
N GLY A 198 -21.21 -13.46 26.18
CA GLY A 198 -22.56 -12.96 26.41
C GLY A 198 -22.81 -11.52 25.90
N LYS A 199 -24.10 -11.17 25.79
CA LYS A 199 -24.56 -9.84 25.35
C LYS A 199 -24.47 -8.79 26.48
N PRO A 200 -24.22 -7.51 26.16
CA PRO A 200 -23.78 -7.01 24.86
C PRO A 200 -22.39 -7.58 24.51
N TYR A 201 -22.21 -8.00 23.26
CA TYR A 201 -20.97 -8.66 22.83
C TYR A 201 -19.76 -7.72 22.92
N LEU A 202 -19.95 -6.45 22.54
CA LEU A 202 -18.97 -5.38 22.66
C LEU A 202 -19.65 -4.12 23.24
N PRO A 203 -18.87 -3.21 23.87
CA PRO A 203 -19.39 -1.89 24.26
C PRO A 203 -19.81 -1.06 23.04
N LYS A 204 -20.66 -0.05 23.28
CA LYS A 204 -21.12 0.88 22.23
C LYS A 204 -19.93 1.63 21.61
N ASP A 205 -20.03 1.93 20.32
CA ASP A 205 -19.04 2.68 19.55
C ASP A 205 -17.64 2.04 19.58
N VAL A 206 -17.60 0.70 19.66
CA VAL A 206 -16.37 -0.09 19.61
C VAL A 206 -16.43 -1.12 18.50
N TYR A 207 -15.32 -1.20 17.77
CA TYR A 207 -15.00 -2.33 16.92
C TYR A 207 -13.67 -2.95 17.36
N LEU A 208 -13.47 -4.23 17.07
CA LEU A 208 -12.20 -4.90 17.31
C LEU A 208 -11.40 -5.02 16.01
N ASN A 209 -10.17 -4.51 15.99
CA ASN A 209 -9.23 -4.68 14.87
C ASN A 209 -8.29 -5.85 15.18
N VAL A 210 -8.48 -6.98 14.49
CA VAL A 210 -7.75 -8.22 14.72
C VAL A 210 -6.82 -8.49 13.54
N ASN A 211 -5.52 -8.56 13.81
CA ASN A 211 -4.51 -8.83 12.78
C ASN A 211 -3.78 -10.14 13.06
N PHE A 212 -3.65 -10.95 12.01
CA PHE A 212 -2.91 -12.20 12.02
C PHE A 212 -1.58 -12.05 11.27
N PRO A 213 -0.47 -12.62 11.80
CA PRO A 213 0.81 -12.66 11.13
C PRO A 213 0.75 -13.60 9.93
N LYS A 214 1.80 -13.59 9.11
CA LYS A 214 1.88 -14.47 7.94
C LYS A 214 1.79 -15.93 8.36
N VAL A 215 0.97 -16.69 7.64
CA VAL A 215 0.93 -18.15 7.68
C VAL A 215 2.11 -18.66 6.88
N GLU A 216 3.24 -18.81 7.56
CA GLU A 216 4.49 -19.37 7.02
C GLU A 216 5.32 -20.01 8.15
N GLY A 217 6.20 -20.94 7.78
CA GLY A 217 7.11 -21.60 8.73
C GLY A 217 6.37 -22.32 9.85
N LYS A 218 6.45 -21.80 11.08
CA LYS A 218 5.82 -22.42 12.27
C LYS A 218 4.36 -22.01 12.49
N CYS A 219 3.87 -21.02 11.76
CA CYS A 219 2.53 -20.42 11.92
C CYS A 219 1.50 -21.00 10.95
N THR A 220 1.54 -22.32 10.72
CA THR A 220 0.61 -23.07 9.86
C THR A 220 -0.49 -23.79 10.62
N ASP A 221 -0.52 -23.64 11.95
CA ASP A 221 -1.43 -24.32 12.86
C ASP A 221 -2.02 -23.28 13.81
N ALA A 222 -3.35 -23.12 13.79
CA ALA A 222 -4.05 -22.10 14.55
C ALA A 222 -3.83 -22.24 16.07
N SER A 223 -3.62 -23.47 16.58
CA SER A 223 -3.38 -23.72 18.00
C SER A 223 -2.06 -23.12 18.52
N LYS A 224 -1.14 -22.77 17.62
CA LYS A 224 0.15 -22.16 17.97
C LYS A 224 0.08 -20.64 18.13
N PHE A 225 -1.05 -20.03 17.77
CA PHE A 225 -1.19 -18.58 17.84
C PHE A 225 -1.45 -18.11 19.27
N GLN A 226 -0.76 -17.04 19.63
CA GLN A 226 -0.89 -16.38 20.93
C GLN A 226 -1.58 -15.04 20.73
N TRP A 227 -2.62 -14.79 21.52
CA TRP A 227 -3.44 -13.59 21.43
C TRP A 227 -2.87 -12.49 22.32
N VAL A 228 -2.71 -11.30 21.78
CA VAL A 228 -2.17 -10.15 22.51
C VAL A 228 -3.14 -8.98 22.39
N LEU A 229 -3.54 -8.42 23.54
CA LEU A 229 -4.30 -7.19 23.56
C LEU A 229 -3.38 -6.01 23.21
N THR A 230 -3.78 -5.23 22.21
CA THR A 230 -2.98 -4.16 21.62
C THR A 230 -3.76 -2.86 21.49
N ARG A 231 -3.08 -1.83 20.98
CA ARG A 231 -3.63 -0.52 20.62
C ARG A 231 -3.26 -0.14 19.19
N ILE A 232 -4.09 0.72 18.58
CA ILE A 232 -3.94 1.19 17.19
C ILE A 232 -2.94 2.35 17.10
N ASN A 233 -3.18 3.42 17.86
CA ASN A 233 -2.39 4.65 17.82
C ASN A 233 -1.15 4.51 18.70
N SER A 234 -0.14 5.34 18.52
CA SER A 234 0.98 5.39 19.48
C SER A 234 0.60 6.17 20.75
N GLY A 235 1.13 5.76 21.90
CA GLY A 235 0.80 6.35 23.21
C GLY A 235 1.21 7.81 23.41
N LEU A 236 1.83 8.45 22.41
CA LEU A 236 2.19 9.87 22.42
C LEU A 236 1.02 10.78 22.01
N LEU A 237 -0.01 10.22 21.37
CA LEU A 237 -1.13 10.95 20.73
C LEU A 237 -2.50 10.50 21.26
N SER A 238 -2.58 9.67 22.30
CA SER A 238 -3.85 9.22 22.89
C SER A 238 -3.79 9.16 24.41
N GLU A 239 -4.96 9.08 25.04
CA GLU A 239 -5.12 8.79 26.47
C GLU A 239 -4.53 7.43 26.87
N ARG A 240 -4.36 7.21 28.19
CA ARG A 240 -3.87 5.95 28.79
C ARG A 240 -4.82 4.79 28.49
N ASP A 241 -4.25 3.58 28.47
CA ASP A 241 -4.98 2.36 28.19
C ASP A 241 -5.50 1.74 29.49
N THR A 242 -6.31 0.70 29.38
CA THR A 242 -6.69 -0.13 30.54
C THR A 242 -5.46 -0.80 31.13
N GLU A 243 -5.43 -0.94 32.45
CA GLU A 243 -4.31 -1.61 33.13
C GLU A 243 -4.35 -3.11 32.83
N TRP A 244 -3.25 -3.62 32.28
CA TRP A 244 -3.08 -5.04 31.98
C TRP A 244 -1.63 -5.45 32.23
N CYS A 245 -1.43 -6.55 32.97
CA CYS A 245 -0.10 -7.05 33.36
C CYS A 245 0.80 -6.00 34.06
N GLY A 246 0.22 -5.08 34.84
CA GLY A 246 0.95 -4.06 35.59
C GLY A 246 1.40 -2.85 34.76
N GLU A 247 0.93 -2.73 33.52
CA GLU A 247 1.18 -1.58 32.63
C GLU A 247 -0.17 -0.94 32.24
N ASP A 248 -0.18 0.39 32.09
CA ASP A 248 -1.34 1.20 31.64
C ASP A 248 -1.17 1.67 30.18
N ARG A 249 -0.29 0.97 29.45
CA ARG A 249 0.08 1.21 28.06
C ARG A 249 0.22 -0.12 27.34
N LEU A 250 -0.79 -0.47 26.55
CA LEU A 250 -0.80 -1.70 25.76
C LEU A 250 0.27 -1.62 24.64
N PRO A 251 0.84 -2.75 24.20
CA PRO A 251 1.72 -2.77 23.04
C PRO A 251 0.95 -2.36 21.77
N THR A 252 1.64 -1.74 20.81
CA THR A 252 0.99 -1.39 19.54
C THR A 252 0.84 -2.62 18.65
N GLU A 253 -0.21 -2.65 17.83
CA GLU A 253 -0.39 -3.72 16.82
C GLU A 253 0.79 -3.80 15.83
N THR A 254 1.52 -2.70 15.62
CA THR A 254 2.73 -2.68 14.78
C THR A 254 3.90 -3.40 15.47
N GLU A 255 4.09 -3.21 16.78
CA GLU A 255 5.12 -3.92 17.53
C GLU A 255 4.86 -5.43 17.54
N ILE A 256 3.60 -5.85 17.65
CA ILE A 256 3.23 -7.26 17.61
C ILE A 256 3.39 -7.83 16.19
N ALA A 257 2.94 -7.12 15.15
CA ALA A 257 3.09 -7.56 13.77
C ALA A 257 4.55 -7.71 13.31
N LEU A 258 5.48 -6.95 13.91
CA LEU A 258 6.92 -7.05 13.64
C LEU A 258 7.65 -8.08 14.50
N LYS A 259 6.98 -8.66 15.51
CA LYS A 259 7.59 -9.64 16.41
C LYS A 259 7.66 -11.00 15.73
N SER A 260 8.79 -11.69 15.86
CA SER A 260 8.92 -13.07 15.39
C SER A 260 8.07 -14.01 16.25
N GLY A 261 7.13 -14.71 15.62
CA GLY A 261 6.25 -15.70 16.26
C GLY A 261 4.81 -15.59 15.76
N CYS A 262 3.95 -16.52 16.19
CA CYS A 262 2.55 -16.56 15.78
C CYS A 262 1.71 -15.71 16.75
N TYR A 263 1.84 -14.39 16.69
CA TYR A 263 1.10 -13.49 17.59
C TYR A 263 -0.06 -12.81 16.86
N ALA A 264 -1.29 -13.09 17.26
CA ALA A 264 -2.48 -12.38 16.80
C ALA A 264 -2.71 -11.15 17.69
N SER A 265 -2.80 -9.96 17.09
CA SER A 265 -3.05 -8.72 17.83
C SER A 265 -4.53 -8.37 17.83
N ILE A 266 -5.07 -7.97 18.98
CA ILE A 266 -6.46 -7.52 19.15
C ILE A 266 -6.43 -6.08 19.65
N SER A 267 -6.71 -5.13 18.76
CA SER A 267 -6.81 -3.71 19.14
C SER A 267 -8.27 -3.31 19.35
N VAL A 268 -8.57 -2.64 20.48
CA VAL A 268 -9.89 -2.07 20.74
C VAL A 268 -9.97 -0.70 20.09
N GLY A 269 -10.75 -0.59 19.02
CA GLY A 269 -10.90 0.62 18.23
C GLY A 269 -12.17 1.40 18.54
N ASP A 270 -12.09 2.73 18.49
CA ASP A 270 -13.24 3.62 18.48
C ASP A 270 -13.87 3.63 17.09
N ALA A 271 -15.14 3.28 16.99
CA ALA A 271 -15.82 3.14 15.71
C ALA A 271 -16.06 4.49 15.00
N ALA A 272 -16.06 5.62 15.73
CA ALA A 272 -16.32 6.94 15.15
C ALA A 272 -15.10 7.50 14.39
N ASP A 273 -13.88 7.25 14.87
CA ASP A 273 -12.66 7.85 14.31
C ASP A 273 -11.56 6.84 13.93
N LYS A 274 -11.81 5.55 14.15
CA LYS A 274 -10.90 4.42 13.89
C LYS A 274 -9.62 4.43 14.73
N THR A 275 -9.55 5.25 15.77
CA THR A 275 -8.43 5.31 16.71
C THR A 275 -8.61 4.32 17.86
N THR A 276 -7.73 4.35 18.85
CA THR A 276 -7.79 3.47 20.02
C THR A 276 -8.90 3.95 20.96
N ALA A 277 -9.82 3.07 21.32
CA ALA A 277 -10.88 3.39 22.28
C ALA A 277 -10.30 3.74 23.66
N ASP A 278 -11.06 4.45 24.49
CA ASP A 278 -10.64 4.81 25.85
C ASP A 278 -10.49 3.59 26.78
N ALA A 279 -9.79 3.80 27.91
CA ALA A 279 -9.50 2.76 28.90
C ALA A 279 -10.74 2.08 29.47
N ALA A 280 -11.87 2.79 29.59
CA ALA A 280 -13.10 2.21 30.15
C ALA A 280 -13.72 1.20 29.19
N ARG A 281 -13.80 1.55 27.90
CA ARG A 281 -14.25 0.63 26.84
C ARG A 281 -13.28 -0.53 26.63
N GLN A 282 -11.97 -0.27 26.68
CA GLN A 282 -10.94 -1.32 26.65
C GLN A 282 -11.10 -2.32 27.80
N LYS A 283 -11.39 -1.85 29.02
CA LYS A 283 -11.57 -2.71 30.19
C LYS A 283 -12.69 -3.73 30.01
N ILE A 284 -13.82 -3.31 29.43
CA ILE A 284 -14.97 -4.18 29.17
C ILE A 284 -14.57 -5.31 28.22
N VAL A 285 -13.83 -4.99 27.14
CA VAL A 285 -13.34 -6.00 26.19
C VAL A 285 -12.33 -6.93 26.85
N LEU A 286 -11.37 -6.37 27.62
CA LEU A 286 -10.36 -7.14 28.33
C LEU A 286 -11.00 -8.20 29.25
N GLU A 287 -12.00 -7.81 30.05
CA GLU A 287 -12.70 -8.75 30.94
C GLU A 287 -13.35 -9.93 30.20
N LYS A 288 -13.79 -9.71 28.96
CA LYS A 288 -14.39 -10.75 28.11
C LYS A 288 -13.37 -11.72 27.51
N ILE A 289 -12.13 -11.28 27.26
CA ILE A 289 -11.14 -12.06 26.50
C ILE A 289 -9.87 -12.43 27.29
N LYS A 290 -9.71 -11.96 28.54
CA LYS A 290 -8.48 -12.08 29.34
C LYS A 290 -7.95 -13.51 29.51
N ASP A 291 -8.82 -14.51 29.51
CA ASP A 291 -8.48 -15.93 29.62
C ASP A 291 -7.92 -16.54 28.31
N MET A 292 -8.15 -15.89 27.17
CA MET A 292 -7.53 -16.25 25.88
C MET A 292 -6.19 -15.54 25.68
N LEU A 293 -5.94 -14.43 26.37
CA LEU A 293 -4.75 -13.61 26.18
C LEU A 293 -3.49 -14.30 26.68
N PHE A 294 -2.45 -14.26 25.88
CA PHE A 294 -1.12 -14.72 26.27
C PHE A 294 -0.52 -13.75 27.29
N LEU A 295 -0.32 -14.25 28.51
CA LEU A 295 0.48 -13.60 29.53
C LEU A 295 1.96 -13.82 29.19
N ALA A 296 2.57 -12.88 28.47
CA ALA A 296 4.01 -12.91 28.30
C ALA A 296 4.67 -12.82 29.70
N PRO A 297 5.54 -13.76 30.10
CA PRO A 297 6.27 -13.60 31.35
C PRO A 297 7.15 -12.36 31.23
N ALA A 298 7.11 -11.50 32.23
CA ALA A 298 7.95 -10.30 32.37
C ALA A 298 9.47 -10.61 32.45
N ALA A 299 9.90 -11.85 32.20
CA ALA A 299 11.26 -12.35 32.33
C ALA A 299 11.92 -12.60 30.97
N ALA A 300 12.11 -11.55 30.16
CA ALA A 300 13.12 -11.53 29.09
C ALA A 300 13.44 -10.09 28.62
N GLN A 301 13.51 -9.13 29.53
CA GLN A 301 14.38 -7.98 29.34
C GLN A 301 15.55 -8.15 30.28
N GLN A 302 16.61 -8.81 29.81
CA GLN A 302 17.94 -8.59 30.38
C GLN A 302 18.28 -7.12 30.14
N VAL A 303 17.91 -6.31 31.11
CA VAL A 303 18.52 -5.03 31.39
C VAL A 303 20.00 -5.34 31.62
N ARG A 304 20.85 -5.04 30.62
CA ARG A 304 22.26 -4.80 30.90
C ARG A 304 22.31 -3.59 31.82
N GLN A 305 22.43 -3.86 33.12
CA GLN A 305 22.72 -2.86 34.14
C GLN A 305 24.12 -2.30 33.85
N ALA A 306 24.17 -1.17 33.15
CA ALA A 306 25.23 -0.21 33.38
C ALA A 306 24.73 0.70 34.51
N SER A 307 25.41 0.63 35.65
CA SER A 307 25.22 1.51 36.81
C SER A 307 25.16 2.97 36.37
N VAL A 308 23.98 3.59 36.46
CA VAL A 308 23.83 5.04 36.32
C VAL A 308 23.28 5.55 37.63
N VAL A 309 24.19 6.15 38.40
CA VAL A 309 23.96 7.23 39.36
C VAL A 309 22.65 7.96 39.07
N ARG A 310 21.85 8.18 40.12
CA ARG A 310 20.53 8.84 40.06
C ARG A 310 20.67 10.27 39.51
N ILE A 311 20.67 10.42 38.18
CA ILE A 311 20.59 11.73 37.52
C ILE A 311 19.10 12.09 37.44
N ARG A 312 18.69 13.16 38.12
CA ARG A 312 17.40 13.84 37.94
C ARG A 312 17.13 14.00 36.44
N LYS A 313 16.18 13.24 35.86
CA LYS A 313 15.80 13.38 34.45
C LYS A 313 14.91 14.60 34.28
N THR A 314 15.54 15.74 33.99
CA THR A 314 14.97 16.80 33.18
C THR A 314 14.31 16.22 31.92
N ALA A 315 13.23 16.85 31.45
CA ALA A 315 12.46 16.43 30.28
C ALA A 315 13.38 15.92 29.15
N LYS A 316 13.30 14.61 28.83
CA LYS A 316 14.08 14.03 27.73
C LYS A 316 13.57 14.63 26.42
N LYS A 317 14.28 15.65 25.92
CA LYS A 317 14.15 16.16 24.56
C LYS A 317 14.07 14.97 23.59
N LYS A 318 13.06 14.97 22.71
CA LYS A 318 12.97 14.04 21.56
C LYS A 318 14.36 13.95 20.93
N LYS A 319 14.92 12.75 20.79
CA LYS A 319 16.18 12.60 20.05
C LYS A 319 15.92 13.19 18.66
N PRO A 320 16.71 14.19 18.22
CA PRO A 320 16.52 14.75 16.90
C PRO A 320 16.64 13.61 15.88
N LEU A 321 15.75 13.63 14.86
CA LEU A 321 15.91 12.75 13.71
C LEU A 321 17.35 12.88 13.22
N PRO A 322 18.03 11.76 12.87
CA PRO A 322 19.37 11.84 12.31
C PRO A 322 19.36 12.83 11.15
N LYS A 323 20.34 13.75 11.16
CA LYS A 323 20.49 14.79 10.13
C LYS A 323 20.53 14.17 8.72
N ASP A 324 21.06 12.95 8.62
CA ASP A 324 21.29 12.23 7.38
C ASP A 324 20.28 11.09 7.15
N PHE A 325 20.15 10.67 5.88
CA PHE A 325 19.48 9.42 5.53
C PHE A 325 20.28 8.22 6.04
N LYS A 326 19.60 7.09 6.31
CA LYS A 326 20.25 5.84 6.72
C LYS A 326 21.05 5.31 5.53
N ARG A 327 22.34 5.05 5.71
CA ARG A 327 23.23 4.54 4.67
C ARG A 327 23.84 3.22 5.13
N HIS A 328 24.05 2.31 4.19
CA HIS A 328 24.81 1.09 4.44
C HIS A 328 26.30 1.39 4.27
N ASN A 329 27.12 1.05 5.27
CA ASN A 329 28.57 1.19 5.11
C ASN A 329 29.07 0.07 4.19
N LEU A 330 29.42 0.41 2.96
CA LEU A 330 29.92 -0.53 1.96
C LEU A 330 31.15 -1.29 2.47
N ASN A 331 32.07 -0.59 3.13
CA ASN A 331 33.35 -1.13 3.62
C ASN A 331 33.23 -2.05 4.84
N LYS A 332 32.12 -2.01 5.60
CA LYS A 332 31.97 -2.77 6.86
C LYS A 332 31.28 -4.12 6.68
N ARG A 333 30.71 -4.39 5.51
CA ARG A 333 29.89 -5.58 5.25
C ARG A 333 30.37 -6.43 4.07
N GLU A 334 31.51 -6.10 3.45
CA GLU A 334 31.98 -6.72 2.21
C GLU A 334 30.83 -6.86 1.20
N PHE A 335 30.12 -5.74 0.97
CA PHE A 335 29.00 -5.77 0.04
C PHE A 335 29.56 -6.06 -1.37
N PRO A 336 29.11 -7.13 -2.06
CA PRO A 336 29.68 -7.51 -3.34
C PRO A 336 29.40 -6.40 -4.36
N GLN A 337 30.46 -5.87 -4.94
CA GLN A 337 30.41 -4.88 -6.00
C GLN A 337 30.85 -5.53 -7.30
N TYR A 338 30.16 -5.22 -8.38
CA TYR A 338 30.32 -5.86 -9.67
C TYR A 338 30.86 -4.85 -10.68
N SER A 339 31.65 -5.31 -11.65
CA SER A 339 31.97 -4.51 -12.82
C SER A 339 30.74 -4.31 -13.71
N LEU A 340 30.76 -3.30 -14.58
CA LEU A 340 29.64 -3.03 -15.48
C LEU A 340 29.33 -4.23 -16.38
N CYS A 341 30.35 -4.91 -16.90
CA CYS A 341 30.18 -6.10 -17.75
C CYS A 341 29.54 -7.27 -16.98
N GLU A 342 29.97 -7.54 -15.76
CA GLU A 342 29.41 -8.61 -14.93
C GLU A 342 27.96 -8.30 -14.53
N ALA A 343 27.69 -7.07 -14.10
CA ALA A 343 26.34 -6.61 -13.79
C ALA A 343 25.40 -6.74 -15.00
N MET A 344 25.84 -6.33 -16.19
CA MET A 344 25.05 -6.50 -17.42
C MET A 344 24.80 -7.97 -17.76
N ARG A 345 25.79 -8.85 -17.57
CA ARG A 345 25.62 -10.29 -17.80
C ARG A 345 24.54 -10.87 -16.88
N ILE A 346 24.59 -10.56 -15.59
CA ILE A 346 23.60 -11.02 -14.61
C ILE A 346 22.21 -10.50 -14.97
N LEU A 347 22.09 -9.19 -15.22
CA LEU A 347 20.81 -8.55 -15.54
C LEU A 347 20.19 -9.09 -16.83
N ARG A 348 21.00 -9.30 -17.88
CA ARG A 348 20.51 -9.92 -19.12
C ARG A 348 20.07 -11.36 -18.94
N ALA A 349 20.73 -12.13 -18.08
CA ALA A 349 20.32 -13.49 -17.76
C ALA A 349 18.97 -13.53 -17.04
N VAL A 350 18.63 -12.50 -16.26
CA VAL A 350 17.33 -12.39 -15.59
C VAL A 350 16.21 -12.01 -16.57
N GLU A 351 16.50 -11.15 -17.53
CA GLU A 351 15.52 -10.61 -18.50
C GLU A 351 15.42 -11.47 -19.79
N VAL A 352 15.77 -12.76 -19.72
CA VAL A 352 15.69 -13.68 -20.86
C VAL A 352 14.23 -13.85 -21.29
N GLY A 353 13.98 -13.66 -22.60
CA GLY A 353 12.64 -13.81 -23.20
C GLY A 353 11.87 -12.50 -23.35
N GLU A 354 12.37 -11.38 -22.79
CA GLU A 354 11.72 -10.07 -22.90
C GLU A 354 12.17 -9.27 -24.14
N PRO A 355 11.29 -8.43 -24.72
CA PRO A 355 11.66 -7.59 -25.86
C PRO A 355 12.79 -6.59 -25.48
N PRO A 356 13.91 -6.55 -26.22
CA PRO A 356 15.09 -5.78 -25.82
C PRO A 356 14.89 -4.25 -25.83
N ALA A 357 13.90 -3.77 -26.57
CA ALA A 357 13.51 -2.36 -26.61
C ALA A 357 12.56 -1.94 -25.47
N SER A 358 11.87 -2.91 -24.84
CA SER A 358 10.91 -2.65 -23.76
C SER A 358 11.62 -2.51 -22.41
N ILE A 359 12.58 -3.40 -22.14
CA ILE A 359 13.31 -3.44 -20.87
C ILE A 359 14.39 -2.35 -20.83
N LYS A 360 14.42 -1.62 -19.71
CA LYS A 360 15.33 -0.50 -19.49
C LYS A 360 16.27 -0.79 -18.33
N TYR A 361 17.50 -0.30 -18.46
CA TYR A 361 18.43 -0.20 -17.35
C TYR A 361 18.14 1.08 -16.57
N GLU A 362 17.88 0.95 -15.27
CA GLU A 362 17.73 2.06 -14.33
C GLU A 362 18.95 2.18 -13.43
N LEU A 363 19.42 3.41 -13.24
CA LEU A 363 20.52 3.73 -12.35
C LEU A 363 19.98 4.42 -11.10
N HIS A 364 20.30 3.86 -9.93
CA HIS A 364 20.00 4.42 -8.63
C HIS A 364 21.29 4.95 -8.00
N ILE A 365 21.38 6.27 -7.88
CA ILE A 365 22.53 6.95 -7.28
C ILE A 365 22.14 7.39 -5.87
N ASN A 366 22.73 6.74 -4.88
CA ASN A 366 22.56 7.09 -3.47
C ASN A 366 23.48 8.26 -3.14
N LEU A 367 22.90 9.38 -2.72
CA LEU A 367 23.61 10.58 -2.31
C LEU A 367 23.75 10.65 -0.79
N LYS A 368 24.94 11.06 -0.37
CA LYS A 368 25.22 11.50 0.98
C LYS A 368 24.70 12.92 1.17
N THR A 369 23.42 13.03 1.46
CA THR A 369 22.70 14.29 1.71
C THR A 369 22.06 14.32 3.10
N ALA A 370 21.82 15.52 3.63
CA ALA A 370 21.00 15.74 4.82
C ALA A 370 19.50 15.71 4.46
N ARG A 371 18.65 15.29 5.40
CA ARG A 371 17.19 15.19 5.20
C ARG A 371 16.52 16.53 4.90
N ASN A 372 17.01 17.60 5.50
CA ASN A 372 16.51 18.96 5.32
C ASN A 372 17.35 19.76 4.31
N GLY A 373 18.15 19.07 3.50
CA GLY A 373 18.98 19.72 2.49
C GLY A 373 18.18 20.16 1.25
N PRO A 374 18.75 21.06 0.43
CA PRO A 374 18.22 21.35 -0.90
C PRO A 374 18.11 20.06 -1.72
N VAL A 375 17.21 19.98 -2.69
CA VAL A 375 16.97 18.78 -3.51
C VAL A 375 17.52 19.02 -4.93
N ILE A 376 18.29 18.07 -5.48
CA ILE A 376 18.74 18.14 -6.87
C ILE A 376 17.56 17.88 -7.81
N LYS A 377 17.30 18.82 -8.72
CA LYS A 377 16.31 18.68 -9.79
C LYS A 377 16.88 19.30 -11.07
N ASN A 378 17.23 18.48 -12.05
CA ASN A 378 17.75 18.94 -13.34
C ASN A 378 17.42 17.94 -14.46
N SER A 379 17.86 18.26 -15.68
CA SER A 379 17.71 17.43 -16.87
C SER A 379 19.07 17.11 -17.47
N VAL A 380 19.27 15.92 -18.05
CA VAL A 380 20.53 15.53 -18.70
C VAL A 380 20.28 14.92 -20.07
N ARG A 381 21.02 15.40 -21.07
CA ARG A 381 21.02 14.76 -22.38
C ARG A 381 21.99 13.60 -22.38
N LEU A 382 21.47 12.40 -22.60
CA LEU A 382 22.27 11.20 -22.71
C LEU A 382 22.83 11.07 -24.14
N PRO A 383 24.11 10.68 -24.32
CA PRO A 383 24.69 10.42 -25.64
C PRO A 383 23.89 9.38 -26.44
N HIS A 384 23.40 8.34 -25.77
CA HIS A 384 22.54 7.32 -26.35
C HIS A 384 21.12 7.42 -25.76
N PRO A 385 20.09 7.76 -26.56
CA PRO A 385 18.75 8.07 -26.07
C PRO A 385 17.93 6.82 -25.72
N VAL A 386 17.42 6.75 -24.48
CA VAL A 386 16.70 5.57 -23.94
C VAL A 386 15.26 5.46 -24.44
N GLN A 387 14.64 6.57 -24.84
CA GLN A 387 13.28 6.62 -25.38
C GLN A 387 13.30 7.13 -26.82
N SER A 388 12.50 6.51 -27.67
CA SER A 388 12.08 7.02 -28.96
C SER A 388 10.75 7.78 -28.80
N ASP A 389 10.69 8.95 -29.44
CA ASP A 389 9.53 9.81 -29.67
C ASP A 389 9.03 10.61 -28.46
N TRP A 390 9.51 11.86 -28.34
CA TRP A 390 8.97 12.83 -27.38
C TRP A 390 7.99 13.76 -28.06
N GLN A 391 6.82 13.88 -27.45
CA GLN A 391 5.79 14.80 -27.89
C GLN A 391 5.93 16.09 -27.07
N ILE A 392 6.33 17.18 -27.73
CA ILE A 392 6.50 18.49 -27.07
C ILE A 392 5.30 19.36 -27.41
N ALA A 393 4.71 19.98 -26.38
CA ALA A 393 3.71 21.02 -26.51
C ALA A 393 4.28 22.38 -26.10
N VAL A 394 3.85 23.43 -26.79
CA VAL A 394 4.31 24.80 -26.57
C VAL A 394 3.13 25.71 -26.24
N VAL A 395 3.21 26.37 -25.09
CA VAL A 395 2.31 27.46 -24.71
C VAL A 395 2.89 28.77 -25.22
N CYS A 396 2.23 29.36 -26.20
CA CYS A 396 2.56 30.68 -26.74
C CYS A 396 1.28 31.41 -27.15
N PRO A 397 1.32 32.75 -27.30
CA PRO A 397 0.16 33.52 -27.74
C PRO A 397 -0.37 32.99 -29.08
N GLU A 398 -1.68 32.84 -29.19
CA GLU A 398 -2.31 32.28 -30.39
C GLU A 398 -2.05 33.15 -31.62
N GLY A 399 -1.70 32.52 -32.75
CA GLY A 399 -1.42 33.22 -34.00
C GLY A 399 -0.09 33.98 -34.08
N SER A 400 0.78 33.88 -33.06
CA SER A 400 2.10 34.52 -33.07
C SER A 400 3.10 33.83 -34.01
N GLU A 401 4.15 34.57 -34.42
CA GLU A 401 5.27 34.02 -35.20
C GLU A 401 5.94 32.84 -34.49
N ILE A 402 6.03 32.92 -33.15
CA ILE A 402 6.55 31.87 -32.27
C ILE A 402 5.75 30.57 -32.41
N ALA A 403 4.42 30.67 -32.58
CA ALA A 403 3.58 29.50 -32.77
C ALA A 403 3.87 28.77 -34.09
N ARG A 404 4.14 29.54 -35.14
CA ARG A 404 4.50 29.02 -36.46
C ARG A 404 5.88 28.36 -36.42
N ASP A 405 6.84 28.98 -35.76
CA ASP A 405 8.19 28.46 -35.60
C ASP A 405 8.22 27.18 -34.76
N ALA A 406 7.43 27.11 -33.68
CA ALA A 406 7.29 25.91 -32.86
C ALA A 406 6.63 24.75 -33.62
N THR A 407 5.61 25.04 -34.44
CA THR A 407 4.96 24.04 -35.30
C THR A 407 5.95 23.53 -36.36
N ALA A 408 6.72 24.43 -36.98
CA ALA A 408 7.77 24.07 -37.94
C ALA A 408 8.91 23.26 -37.30
N ALA A 409 9.19 23.48 -36.01
CA ALA A 409 10.17 22.72 -35.23
C ALA A 409 9.66 21.34 -34.76
N GLY A 410 8.40 20.98 -35.04
CA GLY A 410 7.82 19.67 -34.73
C GLY A 410 7.07 19.57 -33.41
N ALA A 411 6.54 20.69 -32.89
CA ALA A 411 5.64 20.65 -31.72
C ALA A 411 4.29 20.00 -32.09
N VAL A 412 3.81 19.10 -31.24
CA VAL A 412 2.56 18.34 -31.45
C VAL A 412 1.33 19.20 -31.19
N ALA A 413 1.43 20.10 -30.22
CA ALA A 413 0.37 21.02 -29.86
C ALA A 413 0.96 22.40 -29.54
N VAL A 414 0.38 23.45 -30.10
CA VAL A 414 0.82 24.82 -29.94
C VAL A 414 -0.40 25.71 -29.71
N GLY A 415 -0.40 26.51 -28.65
CA GLY A 415 -1.49 27.44 -28.37
C GLY A 415 -1.58 27.83 -26.89
N GLN A 416 -2.37 28.88 -26.61
CA GLN A 416 -2.57 29.37 -25.25
C GLN A 416 -3.87 28.82 -24.66
N GLU A 417 -5.03 29.28 -25.14
CA GLU A 417 -6.33 28.92 -24.55
C GLU A 417 -6.79 27.53 -24.98
N THR A 418 -6.60 27.20 -26.26
CA THR A 418 -6.83 25.87 -26.83
C THR A 418 -6.13 24.75 -26.05
N LEU A 419 -4.85 24.97 -25.70
CA LEU A 419 -4.05 24.01 -24.94
C LEU A 419 -4.49 23.95 -23.47
N PHE A 420 -4.87 25.07 -22.87
CA PHE A 420 -5.39 25.09 -21.50
C PHE A 420 -6.71 24.32 -21.36
N GLU A 421 -7.59 24.42 -22.35
CA GLU A 421 -8.83 23.66 -22.37
C GLU A 421 -8.58 22.16 -22.54
N ALA A 422 -7.68 21.76 -23.45
CA ALA A 422 -7.28 20.36 -23.61
C ALA A 422 -6.70 19.76 -22.31
N ILE A 423 -5.88 20.54 -21.60
CA ILE A 423 -5.31 20.12 -20.30
C ILE A 423 -6.41 19.99 -19.22
N ARG A 424 -7.41 20.89 -19.19
CA ARG A 424 -8.55 20.79 -18.26
C ARG A 424 -9.43 19.58 -18.53
N GLN A 425 -9.57 19.19 -19.80
CA GLN A 425 -10.26 17.96 -20.22
C GLN A 425 -9.39 16.70 -20.04
N GLU A 426 -8.20 16.82 -19.44
CA GLU A 426 -7.22 15.75 -19.24
C GLU A 426 -6.72 15.05 -20.52
N LYS A 427 -6.93 15.66 -21.70
CA LYS A 427 -6.41 15.18 -22.98
C LYS A 427 -4.96 15.62 -23.18
N ILE A 428 -4.04 14.97 -22.47
CA ILE A 428 -2.61 15.27 -22.51
C ILE A 428 -1.90 14.21 -23.35
N ASN A 429 -1.56 14.57 -24.59
CA ASN A 429 -0.81 13.74 -25.54
C ASN A 429 0.60 14.30 -25.76
N PHE A 430 1.24 14.78 -24.69
CA PHE A 430 2.59 15.33 -24.75
C PHE A 430 3.37 15.02 -23.46
N ASP A 431 4.68 14.81 -23.61
CA ASP A 431 5.60 14.45 -22.54
C ASP A 431 6.29 15.68 -21.94
N ARG A 432 6.33 16.80 -22.66
CA ARG A 432 6.92 18.06 -22.20
C ARG A 432 6.08 19.26 -22.60
N LEU A 433 5.98 20.20 -21.67
CA LEU A 433 5.34 21.50 -21.88
C LEU A 433 6.38 22.62 -21.75
N ILE A 434 6.57 23.37 -22.83
CA ILE A 434 7.42 24.56 -22.86
C ILE A 434 6.49 25.78 -22.90
N CYS A 435 6.82 26.84 -22.18
CA CYS A 435 6.05 28.07 -22.15
C CYS A 435 6.93 29.24 -22.57
N HIS A 436 6.41 30.08 -23.46
CA HIS A 436 7.04 31.35 -23.77
C HIS A 436 6.81 32.37 -22.64
N GLU A 437 7.78 33.25 -22.38
CA GLU A 437 7.70 34.24 -21.29
C GLU A 437 6.43 35.12 -21.36
N ALA A 438 6.00 35.49 -22.57
CA ALA A 438 4.77 36.27 -22.76
C ALA A 438 3.49 35.58 -22.24
N SER A 439 3.49 34.24 -22.18
CA SER A 439 2.33 33.45 -21.74
C SER A 439 2.44 32.97 -20.28
N GLU A 440 3.47 33.39 -19.54
CA GLU A 440 3.66 33.05 -18.11
C GLU A 440 2.48 33.54 -17.24
N ALA A 441 2.02 34.77 -17.47
CA ALA A 441 0.90 35.35 -16.72
C ALA A 441 -0.41 34.58 -16.96
N ALA A 442 -0.65 34.14 -18.19
CA ALA A 442 -1.83 33.37 -18.55
C ALA A 442 -1.79 31.96 -17.95
N LEU A 443 -0.62 31.31 -17.92
CA LEU A 443 -0.43 30.01 -17.30
C LEU A 443 -0.75 30.04 -15.79
N ASN A 444 -0.31 31.09 -15.08
CA ASN A 444 -0.59 31.26 -13.66
C ASN A 444 -2.09 31.51 -13.39
N LYS A 445 -2.76 32.29 -14.26
CA LYS A 445 -4.20 32.54 -14.17
C LYS A 445 -5.04 31.28 -14.46
N ALA A 446 -4.54 30.38 -15.30
CA ALA A 446 -5.28 29.19 -15.75
C ALA A 446 -5.47 28.12 -14.65
N GLY A 447 -4.71 28.15 -13.56
CA GLY A 447 -4.89 27.25 -12.42
C GLY A 447 -4.51 25.79 -12.67
N LEU A 448 -3.67 25.50 -13.67
CA LEU A 448 -3.35 24.14 -14.12
C LEU A 448 -2.35 23.37 -13.25
N GLY A 449 -1.82 24.01 -12.19
CA GLY A 449 -0.80 23.42 -11.31
C GLY A 449 -1.26 22.13 -10.60
N LYS A 450 -2.57 21.99 -10.31
CA LYS A 450 -3.12 20.76 -9.69
C LYS A 450 -3.06 19.55 -10.63
N ILE A 451 -3.15 19.76 -11.94
CA ILE A 451 -3.16 18.71 -12.97
C ILE A 451 -1.73 18.43 -13.45
N LEU A 452 -0.99 19.47 -13.83
CA LEU A 452 0.35 19.34 -14.39
C LEU A 452 1.43 19.06 -13.32
N GLY A 453 1.19 19.47 -12.07
CA GLY A 453 2.13 19.32 -10.95
C GLY A 453 2.45 17.87 -10.62
N PRO A 454 1.45 17.00 -10.35
CA PRO A 454 1.67 15.58 -10.10
C PRO A 454 2.35 14.85 -11.26
N LYS A 455 2.04 15.24 -12.51
CA LYS A 455 2.63 14.68 -13.74
C LYS A 455 4.04 15.22 -14.04
N GLY A 456 4.52 16.23 -13.30
CA GLY A 456 5.84 16.82 -13.51
C GLY A 456 5.97 17.72 -14.75
N LEU A 457 4.86 17.98 -15.44
CA LEU A 457 4.80 18.73 -16.70
C LEU A 457 4.72 20.25 -16.51
N MET A 458 4.63 20.74 -15.27
CA MET A 458 4.48 22.17 -15.00
C MET A 458 5.73 22.97 -15.41
N PRO A 459 5.62 23.95 -16.33
CA PRO A 459 6.74 24.80 -16.72
C PRO A 459 7.29 25.62 -15.55
N SER A 460 8.61 25.82 -15.50
CA SER A 460 9.24 26.69 -14.49
C SER A 460 10.57 27.27 -14.99
N LYS A 461 10.90 28.49 -14.55
CA LYS A 461 12.19 29.15 -14.86
C LYS A 461 13.38 28.31 -14.41
N ARG A 462 13.28 27.64 -13.26
CA ARG A 462 14.32 26.73 -12.74
C ARG A 462 14.54 25.51 -13.64
N MET A 463 13.49 24.96 -14.24
CA MET A 463 13.59 23.83 -15.18
C MET A 463 13.96 24.29 -16.61
N ARG A 464 14.21 25.58 -16.83
CA ARG A 464 14.49 26.17 -18.15
C ARG A 464 13.42 25.88 -19.20
N THR A 465 12.17 25.68 -18.76
CA THR A 465 11.01 25.44 -19.62
C THR A 465 10.14 26.69 -19.81
N ILE A 466 10.44 27.77 -19.08
CA ILE A 466 9.95 29.11 -19.40
C ILE A 466 11.11 29.85 -20.05
N VAL A 467 10.98 30.14 -21.34
CA VAL A 467 12.09 30.67 -22.16
C VAL A 467 11.60 31.72 -23.16
N PRO A 468 12.49 32.66 -23.55
CA PRO A 468 12.21 33.56 -24.66
C PRO A 468 12.37 32.85 -26.01
N ASP A 469 13.37 31.97 -26.16
CA ASP A 469 13.60 31.20 -27.39
C ASP A 469 13.07 29.76 -27.25
N VAL A 470 11.90 29.54 -27.84
CA VAL A 470 11.20 28.25 -27.80
C VAL A 470 11.92 27.20 -28.64
N VAL A 471 12.42 27.55 -29.83
CA VAL A 471 13.00 26.57 -30.78
C VAL A 471 14.29 25.98 -30.22
N LYS A 472 15.13 26.82 -29.64
CA LYS A 472 16.35 26.34 -28.96
C LYS A 472 16.01 25.44 -27.77
N SER A 473 15.04 25.85 -26.94
CA SER A 473 14.61 25.04 -25.80
C SER A 473 13.96 23.73 -26.22
N MET A 474 13.24 23.68 -27.34
CA MET A 474 12.72 22.43 -27.92
C MET A 474 13.86 21.49 -28.32
N ARG A 475 14.92 21.99 -28.96
CA ARG A 475 16.09 21.18 -29.35
C ARG A 475 16.88 20.68 -28.13
N ASP A 476 17.05 21.51 -27.12
CA ASP A 476 17.76 21.15 -25.90
C ASP A 476 16.93 20.21 -25.02
N SER A 477 15.60 20.39 -25.03
CA SER A 477 14.63 19.54 -24.34
C SER A 477 14.33 18.26 -25.10
N ALA A 478 14.71 18.13 -26.36
CA ALA A 478 14.62 16.88 -27.13
C ALA A 478 15.81 15.98 -26.77
N GLY A 479 15.53 14.78 -26.23
CA GLY A 479 16.54 13.83 -25.74
C GLY A 479 17.14 14.11 -24.35
N ALA A 480 16.77 15.19 -23.64
CA ALA A 480 17.09 15.43 -22.22
C ALA A 480 16.20 14.64 -21.23
N ALA A 481 16.76 13.77 -20.41
CA ALA A 481 16.03 13.02 -19.39
C ALA A 481 16.00 13.82 -18.07
N ASP A 482 14.80 14.03 -17.50
CA ASP A 482 14.64 14.74 -16.23
C ASP A 482 14.88 13.80 -15.04
N TYR A 483 15.63 14.27 -14.05
CA TYR A 483 15.81 13.54 -12.80
C TYR A 483 15.59 14.44 -11.59
N ARG A 484 15.07 13.84 -10.51
CA ARG A 484 14.80 14.49 -9.24
C ARG A 484 15.24 13.60 -8.10
N GLU A 485 16.03 14.17 -7.20
CA GLU A 485 16.39 13.53 -5.94
C GLU A 485 15.14 13.34 -5.07
N ARG A 486 14.90 12.10 -4.64
CA ARG A 486 13.87 11.75 -3.66
C ARG A 486 14.50 10.92 -2.55
N GLN A 487 14.35 11.37 -1.31
CA GLN A 487 14.88 10.67 -0.13
C GLN A 487 16.40 10.38 -0.22
N GLY A 488 17.17 11.28 -0.86
CA GLY A 488 18.60 11.10 -1.06
C GLY A 488 19.00 10.13 -2.17
N VAL A 489 18.06 9.71 -3.02
CA VAL A 489 18.34 8.84 -4.18
C VAL A 489 17.88 9.52 -5.46
N ILE A 490 18.73 9.48 -6.48
CA ILE A 490 18.38 9.86 -7.86
C ILE A 490 18.16 8.57 -8.65
N ARG A 491 17.02 8.47 -9.34
CA ARG A 491 16.67 7.34 -10.20
C ARG A 491 16.46 7.82 -11.62
N LEU A 492 17.09 7.17 -12.59
CA LEU A 492 16.98 7.52 -14.00
C LEU A 492 17.19 6.29 -14.88
N ALA A 493 16.37 6.14 -15.92
CA ALA A 493 16.60 5.15 -16.97
C ALA A 493 17.77 5.61 -17.86
N ILE A 494 18.79 4.77 -18.01
CA ILE A 494 20.07 5.10 -18.67
C ILE A 494 20.33 4.31 -19.94
N GLY A 495 19.56 3.26 -20.23
CA GLY A 495 19.73 2.44 -21.44
C GLY A 495 18.60 1.46 -21.64
N GLN A 496 18.57 0.82 -22.81
CA GLN A 496 17.70 -0.33 -23.10
C GLN A 496 18.51 -1.62 -22.99
N LEU A 497 17.84 -2.77 -22.83
CA LEU A 497 18.50 -4.07 -22.68
C LEU A 497 19.48 -4.37 -23.82
N GLY A 498 19.14 -3.93 -25.04
CA GLY A 498 19.95 -4.07 -26.25
C GLY A 498 21.17 -3.15 -26.37
N TYR A 499 21.45 -2.30 -25.39
CA TYR A 499 22.61 -1.42 -25.42
C TYR A 499 23.92 -2.19 -25.20
N SER A 500 24.96 -1.79 -25.92
CA SER A 500 26.31 -2.32 -25.69
C SER A 500 26.90 -1.79 -24.38
N PRO A 501 27.88 -2.50 -23.79
CA PRO A 501 28.55 -2.03 -22.58
C PRO A 501 29.17 -0.63 -22.71
N ASP A 502 29.70 -0.29 -23.90
CA ASP A 502 30.28 1.03 -24.17
C ASP A 502 29.23 2.13 -24.24
N GLN A 503 28.07 1.84 -24.85
CA GLN A 503 26.95 2.79 -24.89
C GLN A 503 26.45 3.09 -23.48
N LEU A 504 26.27 2.06 -22.66
CA LEU A 504 25.81 2.20 -21.28
C LEU A 504 26.84 2.95 -20.42
N LYS A 505 28.13 2.62 -20.57
CA LYS A 505 29.24 3.31 -19.90
C LYS A 505 29.26 4.81 -20.22
N ASN A 506 29.10 5.19 -21.50
CA ASN A 506 29.10 6.59 -21.91
C ASN A 506 27.94 7.35 -21.28
N ASN A 507 26.74 6.76 -21.24
CA ASN A 507 25.58 7.34 -20.58
C ASN A 507 25.80 7.51 -19.07
N ILE A 508 26.30 6.47 -18.38
CA ILE A 508 26.61 6.52 -16.95
C ILE A 508 27.65 7.61 -16.65
N LYS A 509 28.71 7.72 -17.47
CA LYS A 509 29.78 8.70 -17.30
C LYS A 509 29.26 10.13 -17.38
N VAL A 510 28.43 10.44 -18.37
CA VAL A 510 27.82 11.77 -18.53
C VAL A 510 26.90 12.10 -17.37
N LEU A 511 26.06 11.15 -16.95
CA LEU A 511 25.14 11.32 -15.82
C LEU A 511 25.90 11.57 -14.50
N LEU A 512 26.90 10.74 -14.19
CA LEU A 512 27.69 10.88 -12.97
C LEU A 512 28.52 12.17 -12.96
N ALA A 513 29.10 12.57 -14.10
CA ALA A 513 29.83 13.83 -14.20
C ALA A 513 28.92 15.03 -13.91
N LYS A 514 27.70 15.02 -14.46
CA LYS A 514 26.72 16.08 -14.23
C LYS A 514 26.24 16.12 -12.77
N ILE A 515 25.88 14.98 -12.19
CA ILE A 515 25.43 14.92 -10.79
C ILE A 515 26.55 15.35 -9.84
N LYS A 516 27.80 14.97 -10.11
CA LYS A 516 28.95 15.44 -9.32
C LYS A 516 29.12 16.96 -9.41
N ALA A 517 29.00 17.55 -10.59
CA ALA A 517 29.04 19.01 -10.75
C ALA A 517 27.92 19.72 -9.98
N GLU A 518 26.69 19.18 -10.03
CA GLU A 518 25.54 19.73 -9.30
C GLU A 518 25.66 19.57 -7.78
N CYS A 519 26.24 18.46 -7.32
CA CYS A 519 26.53 18.26 -5.91
C CYS A 519 27.50 19.33 -5.38
N THR A 520 28.46 19.77 -6.21
CA THR A 520 29.39 20.85 -5.87
C THR A 520 28.72 22.23 -5.92
N GLU A 521 27.79 22.47 -6.85
CA GLU A 521 27.15 23.78 -7.07
C GLU A 521 26.07 24.13 -6.02
N ILE A 522 25.36 23.13 -5.47
CA ILE A 522 24.10 23.34 -4.76
C ILE A 522 24.21 24.05 -3.39
N SER A 523 25.38 24.05 -2.73
CA SER A 523 25.75 24.96 -1.62
C SER A 523 27.03 24.46 -0.91
N GLU A 524 27.93 25.39 -0.54
CA GLU A 524 29.13 25.10 0.26
C GLU A 524 28.82 24.59 1.68
N GLU A 525 27.64 24.89 2.23
CA GLU A 525 27.25 24.52 3.60
C GLU A 525 26.76 23.07 3.75
N VAL A 526 26.28 22.45 2.66
CA VAL A 526 25.72 21.09 2.67
C VAL A 526 26.45 20.22 1.65
N HIS A 527 27.48 19.52 2.12
CA HIS A 527 28.22 18.57 1.29
C HIS A 527 27.34 17.41 0.83
N LYS A 528 27.08 17.36 -0.48
CA LYS A 528 26.50 16.21 -1.16
C LYS A 528 27.59 15.42 -1.85
N GLU A 529 27.63 14.12 -1.58
CA GLU A 529 28.60 13.22 -2.23
C GLU A 529 27.86 12.01 -2.79
N VAL A 530 28.37 11.43 -3.87
CA VAL A 530 27.87 10.15 -4.36
C VAL A 530 28.39 9.05 -3.43
N HIS A 531 27.48 8.34 -2.77
CA HIS A 531 27.81 7.26 -1.83
C HIS A 531 27.87 5.90 -2.53
N GLU A 532 26.87 5.60 -3.36
CA GLU A 532 26.75 4.31 -4.04
C GLU A 532 26.01 4.47 -5.36
N VAL A 533 26.38 3.66 -6.35
CA VAL A 533 25.71 3.58 -7.64
C VAL A 533 25.24 2.15 -7.84
N ILE A 534 23.92 1.98 -8.00
CA ILE A 534 23.28 0.68 -8.17
C ILE A 534 22.63 0.64 -9.56
N LEU A 535 22.86 -0.44 -10.29
CA LEU A 535 22.26 -0.72 -11.59
C LEU A 535 21.15 -1.76 -11.44
N SER A 536 20.00 -1.53 -12.06
CA SER A 536 18.86 -2.45 -12.06
C SER A 536 18.25 -2.52 -13.47
N THR A 537 17.47 -3.56 -13.73
CA THR A 537 16.51 -3.61 -14.86
C THR A 537 15.08 -3.58 -14.34
N THR A 538 14.09 -3.59 -15.23
CA THR A 538 12.66 -3.56 -14.89
C THR A 538 12.25 -4.70 -13.94
N HIS A 539 12.74 -5.92 -14.16
CA HIS A 539 12.44 -7.10 -13.34
C HIS A 539 13.67 -7.65 -12.58
N GLY A 540 14.85 -7.09 -12.84
CA GLY A 540 16.11 -7.56 -12.28
C GLY A 540 16.44 -7.03 -10.88
N PRO A 541 17.37 -7.69 -10.18
CA PRO A 541 17.86 -7.21 -8.88
C PRO A 541 18.72 -5.96 -9.03
N GLY A 542 18.82 -5.16 -7.96
CA GLY A 542 19.74 -4.02 -7.90
C GLY A 542 21.18 -4.47 -7.59
N ILE A 543 22.10 -4.21 -8.51
CA ILE A 543 23.51 -4.60 -8.44
C ILE A 543 24.39 -3.37 -8.15
N SER A 544 25.18 -3.41 -7.09
CA SER A 544 26.11 -2.33 -6.73
C SER A 544 27.33 -2.34 -7.66
N LEU A 545 27.70 -1.18 -8.22
CA LEU A 545 28.80 -1.06 -9.18
C LEU A 545 30.12 -0.66 -8.51
N ASN A 546 31.23 -1.31 -8.89
CA ASN A 546 32.59 -0.98 -8.39
C ASN A 546 33.25 0.21 -9.12
N GLY A 547 32.66 0.68 -10.23
CA GLY A 547 33.17 1.78 -11.05
C GLY A 547 34.14 1.36 -12.17
N ASN A 548 34.51 0.08 -12.24
CA ASN A 548 35.30 -0.50 -13.31
C ASN A 548 34.40 -1.00 -14.45
N LEU A 549 34.93 -0.97 -15.68
CA LEU A 549 34.25 -1.54 -16.84
C LEU A 549 34.31 -3.08 -16.82
N LYS A 550 35.47 -3.63 -16.45
CA LYS A 550 35.76 -5.07 -16.34
C LYS A 550 36.58 -5.32 -15.09
N ASP A 551 36.47 -6.52 -14.55
CA ASP A 551 37.38 -7.01 -13.53
C ASP A 551 38.60 -7.69 -14.17
N ALA A 552 39.77 -7.51 -13.57
CA ALA A 552 41.05 -7.95 -14.15
C ALA A 552 41.18 -9.47 -14.27
N GLU A 553 40.33 -10.22 -13.56
CA GLU A 553 40.39 -11.69 -13.44
C GLU A 553 39.34 -12.42 -14.30
N GLU A 554 38.46 -11.70 -15.00
CA GLU A 554 37.32 -12.31 -15.71
C GLU A 554 37.55 -12.53 -17.21
N LYS A 555 37.08 -13.68 -17.72
CA LYS A 555 37.13 -14.08 -19.14
C LYS A 555 36.07 -13.39 -20.03
N ILE A 556 35.28 -12.46 -19.49
CA ILE A 556 34.14 -11.87 -20.20
C ILE A 556 34.63 -10.68 -21.04
N THR A 557 34.48 -10.78 -22.35
CA THR A 557 34.81 -9.71 -23.29
C THR A 557 33.54 -8.86 -23.58
N PRO A 558 33.62 -7.51 -23.65
CA PRO A 558 32.52 -6.63 -24.02
C PRO A 558 31.87 -7.00 -25.34
N GLU A 559 32.66 -7.56 -26.25
CA GLU A 559 32.25 -8.06 -27.54
C GLU A 559 31.22 -9.19 -27.36
N ALA A 560 31.36 -10.05 -26.36
CA ALA A 560 30.40 -11.12 -26.05
C ALA A 560 29.05 -10.58 -25.50
N LEU A 561 29.04 -9.35 -24.99
CA LEU A 561 27.85 -8.64 -24.51
C LEU A 561 27.35 -7.59 -25.52
N SER A 562 27.95 -7.50 -26.71
CA SER A 562 27.54 -6.53 -27.72
C SER A 562 26.34 -6.99 -28.54
N SER A 563 26.13 -8.29 -28.68
CA SER A 563 24.93 -8.88 -29.29
C SER A 563 23.85 -9.18 -28.25
N ILE A 564 22.60 -8.89 -28.59
CA ILE A 564 21.42 -9.37 -27.87
C ILE A 564 21.39 -10.89 -28.10
N MET A 565 21.40 -11.69 -27.02
CA MET A 565 21.10 -13.14 -27.15
C MET A 565 19.63 -13.33 -27.43
#